data_AF-A0A5J4IM60-F1
#
_entry.id   AF-A0A5J4IM60-F1
#
_cell.length_a   1.000
_cell.length_b   1.000
_cell.length_c   1.000
_cell.angle_alpha   90.00
_cell.angle_beta   90.00
_cell.angle_gamma   90.00
#
_symmetry.space_group_name_H-M   'P 1'
#
loop_
_entity.id
_entity.type
_entity.pdbx_description
1 polymer ?
#
loop_
_entity_poly.entity_id
_entity_poly.type
_entity_poly.pdbx_seq_one_letter_code
_entity_poly.pdbx_strand_id
1 'polypeptide(L)'
;MTPEIQKKIAESFFHKYAETELNIELNENEFGLFQKGVFAASMDEKWNIFIEDSSIFFVRSWTDNCIFKVGFEKNNGKTILNNLKVTRDKLQYKSTDIEYDTNMFKKVLEIYLKRKDLYPDKRINLPLIQRTIEKHKIDYESKNHISSQSIELILKMYDALIMSSSKLINVIGIEELRKNTAEFKAEYELLSLHLSEKENPRNSITFFFNQNGTELIGKIIIERRKASG
;
A
#
# COMPACT_ATOMS: atom_id res chain seq x y z
N MET A 1 18.76 11.95 4.56
CA MET A 1 18.95 11.61 5.98
C MET A 1 20.41 11.27 6.20
N THR A 2 21.10 11.92 7.14
CA THR A 2 22.54 11.70 7.38
C THR A 2 22.77 10.49 8.32
N PRO A 3 23.97 9.88 8.36
CA PRO A 3 24.28 8.79 9.28
C PRO A 3 24.06 9.13 10.76
N GLU A 4 24.31 10.37 11.17
CA GLU A 4 24.10 10.81 12.57
C GLU A 4 22.60 10.80 12.93
N ILE A 5 21.74 11.18 11.98
CA ILE A 5 20.29 11.12 12.15
C ILE A 5 19.83 9.65 12.20
N GLN A 6 20.38 8.78 11.35
CA GLN A 6 20.06 7.35 11.32
C GLN A 6 20.36 6.70 12.68
N LYS A 7 21.57 6.93 13.20
CA LYS A 7 21.99 6.43 14.51
C LYS A 7 21.10 6.96 15.64
N LYS A 8 20.80 8.25 15.66
CA LYS A 8 19.89 8.85 16.66
C LYS A 8 18.51 8.20 16.63
N ILE A 9 17.95 7.99 15.43
CA ILE A 9 16.65 7.33 15.28
C ILE A 9 16.72 5.89 15.81
N ALA A 10 17.75 5.13 15.43
CA ALA A 10 17.95 3.75 15.86
C ALA A 10 18.07 3.61 17.38
N GLU A 11 18.82 4.51 18.02
CA GLU A 11 18.98 4.59 19.48
C GLU A 11 17.69 5.03 20.18
N SER A 12 16.89 5.87 19.53
CA SER A 12 15.60 6.37 20.06
C SER A 12 14.42 5.43 19.82
N PHE A 13 14.63 4.26 19.20
CA PHE A 13 13.55 3.32 18.92
C PHE A 13 12.82 2.95 20.22
N PHE A 14 11.52 3.24 20.25
CA PHE A 14 10.74 3.24 21.49
C PHE A 14 10.79 1.89 22.20
N HIS A 15 11.06 1.89 23.50
CA HIS A 15 11.21 0.67 24.29
C HIS A 15 9.93 -0.17 24.38
N LYS A 16 8.75 0.42 24.17
CA LYS A 16 7.49 -0.33 24.07
C LYS A 16 7.20 -0.65 22.60
N TYR A 17 7.35 -1.91 22.26
CA TYR A 17 7.03 -2.44 20.94
C TYR A 17 6.22 -3.72 21.06
N ALA A 18 5.52 -4.06 19.99
CA ALA A 18 5.08 -5.43 19.75
C ALA A 18 6.09 -6.12 18.84
N GLU A 19 6.16 -7.44 18.93
CA GLU A 19 7.17 -8.23 18.24
C GLU A 19 6.50 -9.45 17.60
N THR A 20 6.99 -9.86 16.44
CA THR A 20 6.62 -11.13 15.80
C THR A 20 7.81 -11.70 15.07
N GLU A 21 7.84 -13.02 14.97
CA GLU A 21 8.81 -13.71 14.13
C GLU A 21 8.50 -13.49 12.65
N LEU A 22 9.57 -13.42 11.86
CA LEU A 22 9.55 -13.41 10.41
C LEU A 22 10.44 -14.53 9.89
N ASN A 23 10.13 -14.97 8.67
CA ASN A 23 10.99 -15.88 7.91
C ASN A 23 10.97 -15.46 6.45
N ILE A 24 11.50 -14.25 6.18
CA ILE A 24 11.56 -13.69 4.83
C ILE A 24 13.00 -13.74 4.36
N GLU A 25 13.27 -14.60 3.38
CA GLU A 25 14.58 -14.70 2.75
C GLU A 25 14.72 -13.62 1.67
N LEU A 26 15.84 -12.90 1.68
CA LEU A 26 16.25 -11.93 0.68
C LEU A 26 17.48 -12.43 -0.06
N ASN A 27 17.49 -12.27 -1.39
CA ASN A 27 18.70 -12.44 -2.18
C ASN A 27 19.64 -11.23 -2.04
N GLU A 28 20.86 -11.34 -2.58
CA GLU A 28 21.89 -10.28 -2.48
C GLU A 28 21.45 -8.95 -3.09
N ASN A 29 20.71 -8.96 -4.20
CA ASN A 29 20.23 -7.74 -4.85
C ASN A 29 19.15 -7.04 -4.00
N GLU A 30 18.23 -7.81 -3.44
CA GLU A 30 17.17 -7.34 -2.56
C GLU A 30 17.74 -6.76 -1.27
N PHE A 31 18.68 -7.46 -0.63
CA PHE A 31 19.34 -6.94 0.56
C PHE A 31 20.23 -5.73 0.23
N GLY A 32 20.90 -5.76 -0.92
CA GLY A 32 21.72 -4.65 -1.42
C GLY A 32 20.96 -3.34 -1.60
N LEU A 33 19.64 -3.40 -1.87
CA LEU A 33 18.77 -2.23 -1.88
C LEU A 33 18.70 -1.56 -0.50
N PHE A 34 18.54 -2.35 0.57
CA PHE A 34 18.52 -1.82 1.93
C PHE A 34 19.90 -1.39 2.43
N GLN A 35 20.98 -2.03 1.96
CA GLN A 35 22.35 -1.60 2.27
C GLN A 35 22.68 -0.22 1.70
N LYS A 36 22.16 0.11 0.52
CA LYS A 36 22.30 1.46 -0.06
C LYS A 36 21.41 2.50 0.65
N GLY A 37 20.42 2.03 1.40
CA GLY A 37 19.36 2.83 1.96
C GLY A 37 18.33 3.25 0.91
N VAL A 38 17.10 3.47 1.38
CA VAL A 38 16.01 4.03 0.58
C VAL A 38 15.63 5.34 1.25
N PHE A 39 15.71 6.44 0.52
CA PHE A 39 15.37 7.75 1.07
C PHE A 39 14.37 8.42 0.16
N ALA A 40 13.22 8.73 0.73
CA ALA A 40 12.11 9.32 0.03
C ALA A 40 12.48 10.74 -0.48
N ALA A 41 12.27 10.98 -1.78
CA ALA A 41 12.35 12.28 -2.41
C ALA A 41 11.00 13.01 -2.43
N SER A 42 9.89 12.31 -2.18
CA SER A 42 8.54 12.89 -2.20
C SER A 42 7.60 12.23 -1.18
N MET A 43 6.44 12.85 -0.94
CA MET A 43 5.39 12.32 -0.05
C MET A 43 4.79 10.98 -0.50
N ASP A 44 4.89 10.66 -1.80
CA ASP A 44 4.46 9.36 -2.33
C ASP A 44 5.38 8.23 -1.86
N GLU A 45 6.64 8.57 -1.60
CA GLU A 45 7.64 7.70 -1.01
C GLU A 45 7.55 7.79 0.52
N LYS A 46 6.77 6.89 1.10
CA LYS A 46 6.34 7.02 2.51
C LYS A 46 7.39 6.63 3.54
N TRP A 47 8.53 6.09 3.10
CA TRP A 47 9.50 5.45 3.97
C TRP A 47 10.93 5.86 3.65
N ASN A 48 11.66 6.23 4.70
CA ASN A 48 13.11 6.18 4.75
C ASN A 48 13.50 4.83 5.37
N ILE A 49 14.38 4.09 4.69
CA ILE A 49 14.82 2.75 5.09
C ILE A 49 16.35 2.76 5.15
N PHE A 50 16.91 2.33 6.27
CA PHE A 50 18.36 2.24 6.44
C PHE A 50 18.72 1.08 7.38
N ILE A 51 19.99 0.71 7.35
CA ILE A 51 20.54 -0.31 8.24
C ILE A 51 21.36 0.38 9.31
N GLU A 52 21.15 -0.02 10.56
CA GLU A 52 22.03 0.29 11.68
C GLU A 52 22.27 -1.01 12.46
N ASP A 53 23.53 -1.33 12.75
CA ASP A 53 23.97 -2.61 13.31
C ASP A 53 23.41 -3.82 12.53
N SER A 54 22.66 -4.69 13.21
CA SER A 54 22.02 -5.90 12.66
C SER A 54 20.52 -5.71 12.46
N SER A 55 20.07 -4.48 12.19
CA SER A 55 18.65 -4.17 12.00
C SER A 55 18.40 -3.21 10.84
N ILE A 56 17.29 -3.43 10.14
CA ILE A 56 16.74 -2.50 9.15
C ILE A 56 15.64 -1.67 9.82
N PHE A 57 15.69 -0.35 9.66
CA PHE A 57 14.74 0.58 10.25
C PHE A 57 13.87 1.19 9.16
N PHE A 58 12.54 1.18 9.36
CA PHE A 58 11.56 1.79 8.47
C PHE A 58 10.94 2.99 9.16
N VAL A 59 11.22 4.16 8.60
CA VAL A 59 10.92 5.45 9.19
C VAL A 59 9.98 6.22 8.27
N ARG A 60 8.96 6.87 8.82
CA ARG A 60 8.07 7.74 8.02
C ARG A 60 8.83 8.96 7.51
N SER A 61 8.81 9.18 6.20
CA SER A 61 9.60 10.23 5.56
C SER A 61 9.25 11.66 5.97
N TRP A 62 8.05 11.88 6.52
CA TRP A 62 7.54 13.21 6.89
C TRP A 62 7.51 13.49 8.40
N THR A 63 7.83 12.51 9.25
CA THR A 63 7.85 12.67 10.73
C THR A 63 9.12 12.15 11.38
N ASP A 64 9.94 11.41 10.64
CA ASP A 64 11.08 10.65 11.17
C ASP A 64 10.71 9.64 12.28
N ASN A 65 9.42 9.32 12.40
CA ASN A 65 8.93 8.29 13.32
C ASN A 65 9.33 6.91 12.81
N CYS A 66 10.09 6.17 13.60
CA CYS A 66 10.45 4.79 13.29
C CYS A 66 9.30 3.84 13.67
N ILE A 67 8.67 3.25 12.65
CA ILE A 67 7.50 2.38 12.85
C ILE A 67 7.92 0.92 12.97
N PHE A 68 8.83 0.48 12.08
CA PHE A 68 9.30 -0.89 12.04
C PHE A 68 10.81 -0.96 12.23
N LYS A 69 11.24 -1.90 13.07
CA LYS A 69 12.64 -2.34 13.19
C LYS A 69 12.68 -3.84 12.90
N VAL A 70 13.55 -4.25 11.99
CA VAL A 70 13.59 -5.63 11.50
C VAL A 70 14.97 -6.20 11.72
N GLY A 71 15.06 -7.26 12.52
CA GLY A 71 16.30 -8.03 12.65
C GLY A 71 16.59 -8.83 11.39
N PHE A 72 17.86 -9.01 11.07
CA PHE A 72 18.28 -9.89 9.99
C PHE A 72 19.54 -10.66 10.32
N GLU A 73 19.70 -11.81 9.68
CA GLU A 73 20.89 -12.66 9.74
C GLU A 73 21.34 -13.01 8.33
N LYS A 74 22.66 -13.09 8.13
CA LYS A 74 23.25 -13.49 6.85
C LYS A 74 23.73 -14.93 6.94
N ASN A 75 23.21 -15.80 6.07
CA ASN A 75 23.57 -17.20 5.97
C ASN A 75 23.82 -17.57 4.50
N ASN A 76 25.03 -18.00 4.16
CA ASN A 76 25.39 -18.58 2.85
C ASN A 76 24.90 -17.78 1.62
N GLY A 77 25.15 -16.46 1.59
CA GLY A 77 24.74 -15.59 0.46
C GLY A 77 23.27 -15.17 0.46
N LYS A 78 22.49 -15.61 1.46
CA LYS A 78 21.10 -15.21 1.67
C LYS A 78 20.99 -14.41 2.96
N THR A 79 20.06 -13.47 2.99
CA THR A 79 19.74 -12.71 4.21
C THR A 79 18.34 -13.08 4.67
N ILE A 80 18.18 -13.49 5.92
CA ILE A 80 16.88 -13.84 6.50
C ILE A 80 16.47 -12.70 7.41
N LEU A 81 15.31 -12.09 7.13
CA LEU A 81 14.64 -11.22 8.08
C LEU A 81 13.93 -12.11 9.11
N ASN A 82 14.37 -12.05 10.37
CA ASN A 82 14.01 -13.01 11.41
C ASN A 82 12.96 -12.48 12.39
N ASN A 83 12.89 -11.16 12.58
CA ASN A 83 12.08 -10.58 13.65
C ASN A 83 11.63 -9.16 13.29
N LEU A 84 10.33 -8.91 13.39
CA LEU A 84 9.73 -7.59 13.23
C LEU A 84 9.32 -7.02 14.59
N LYS A 85 9.89 -5.86 14.92
CA LYS A 85 9.48 -5.00 16.03
C LYS A 85 8.70 -3.82 15.50
N VAL A 86 7.52 -3.60 16.07
CA VAL A 86 6.63 -2.50 15.70
C VAL A 86 6.41 -1.58 16.90
N THR A 87 6.65 -0.29 16.72
CA THR A 87 6.46 0.69 17.81
C THR A 87 5.03 0.67 18.35
N ARG A 88 4.90 0.83 19.67
CA ARG A 88 3.62 1.03 20.37
C ARG A 88 3.55 2.41 21.04
N ASP A 89 4.37 3.34 20.57
CA ASP A 89 4.18 4.75 20.86
C ASP A 89 2.95 5.27 20.12
N LYS A 90 1.86 5.51 20.86
CA LYS A 90 0.58 6.00 20.31
C LYS A 90 0.69 7.38 19.65
N LEU A 91 1.71 8.17 19.99
CA LEU A 91 1.97 9.46 19.35
C LEU A 91 2.59 9.27 17.95
N GLN A 92 3.33 8.18 17.75
CA GLN A 92 4.00 7.87 16.49
C GLN A 92 3.17 6.95 15.59
N TYR A 93 2.47 5.98 16.18
CA TYR A 93 1.72 4.95 15.47
C TYR A 93 0.47 4.51 16.25
N LYS A 94 -0.69 4.66 15.60
CA LYS A 94 -1.99 4.42 16.25
C LYS A 94 -2.39 2.94 16.31
N SER A 95 -1.78 2.09 15.47
CA SER A 95 -2.13 0.68 15.42
C SER A 95 -1.71 -0.03 16.72
N THR A 96 -2.54 -0.98 17.14
CA THR A 96 -2.27 -1.85 18.30
C THR A 96 -2.27 -3.32 17.93
N ASP A 97 -2.57 -3.65 16.68
CA ASP A 97 -2.73 -5.01 16.17
C ASP A 97 -1.46 -5.44 15.42
N ILE A 98 -0.74 -6.40 15.99
CA ILE A 98 0.51 -6.88 15.42
C ILE A 98 0.31 -7.64 14.10
N GLU A 99 -0.83 -8.30 13.89
CA GLU A 99 -1.11 -9.01 12.64
C GLU A 99 -1.33 -8.01 11.50
N TYR A 100 -2.15 -6.99 11.74
CA TYR A 100 -2.35 -5.88 10.81
C TYR A 100 -1.01 -5.20 10.48
N ASP A 101 -0.18 -4.94 11.48
CA ASP A 101 1.11 -4.27 11.28
C ASP A 101 2.09 -5.12 10.48
N THR A 102 2.11 -6.43 10.73
CA THR A 102 2.93 -7.39 10.00
C THR A 102 2.53 -7.47 8.53
N ASN A 103 1.23 -7.45 8.26
CA ASN A 103 0.68 -7.40 6.92
C ASN A 103 1.04 -6.08 6.22
N MET A 104 0.96 -4.95 6.93
CA MET A 104 1.39 -3.65 6.42
C MET A 104 2.89 -3.65 6.10
N PHE A 105 3.72 -4.20 6.98
CA PHE A 105 5.16 -4.33 6.76
C PHE A 105 5.48 -5.19 5.52
N LYS A 106 4.86 -6.37 5.39
CA LYS A 106 5.01 -7.25 4.22
C LYS A 106 4.60 -6.56 2.93
N LYS A 107 3.51 -5.80 2.94
CA LYS A 107 3.06 -4.99 1.79
C LYS A 107 4.09 -3.92 1.42
N VAL A 108 4.72 -3.27 2.40
CA VAL A 108 5.80 -2.31 2.16
C VAL A 108 7.01 -2.99 1.54
N LEU A 109 7.45 -4.14 2.07
CA LEU A 109 8.54 -4.93 1.49
C LEU A 109 8.25 -5.33 0.04
N GLU A 110 7.06 -5.85 -0.23
CA GLU A 110 6.61 -6.25 -1.57
C GLU A 110 6.76 -5.11 -2.59
N ILE A 111 6.41 -3.87 -2.22
CA ILE A 111 6.57 -2.69 -3.09
C ILE A 111 8.04 -2.40 -3.40
N TYR A 112 8.91 -2.43 -2.39
CA TYR A 112 10.33 -2.08 -2.58
C TYR A 112 11.13 -3.20 -3.26
N LEU A 113 10.80 -4.45 -2.96
CA LEU A 113 11.47 -5.64 -3.50
C LEU A 113 10.88 -6.12 -4.81
N LYS A 114 9.70 -5.61 -5.21
CA LYS A 114 8.94 -6.04 -6.39
C LYS A 114 8.64 -7.54 -6.36
N ARG A 115 8.33 -8.06 -5.18
CA ARG A 115 7.98 -9.46 -4.91
C ARG A 115 6.50 -9.63 -4.68
N LYS A 116 5.93 -10.78 -5.05
CA LYS A 116 4.47 -11.04 -5.00
C LYS A 116 4.06 -12.05 -3.94
N ASP A 117 5.03 -12.67 -3.30
CA ASP A 117 4.85 -13.77 -2.35
C ASP A 117 4.82 -13.31 -0.89
N LEU A 118 5.18 -12.06 -0.62
CA LEU A 118 5.32 -11.53 0.73
C LEU A 118 3.98 -11.16 1.35
N TYR A 119 3.09 -10.55 0.57
CA TYR A 119 1.73 -10.21 1.03
C TYR A 119 0.67 -10.78 0.07
N PRO A 120 0.24 -12.04 0.28
CA PRO A 120 -0.89 -12.58 -0.46
C PRO A 120 -2.17 -11.94 0.09
N ASP A 121 -2.60 -10.82 -0.50
CA ASP A 121 -3.93 -10.29 -0.24
C ASP A 121 -4.95 -11.34 -0.66
N LYS A 122 -5.51 -12.09 0.28
CA LYS A 122 -6.43 -13.20 -0.03
C LYS A 122 -7.63 -12.73 -0.83
N ARG A 123 -7.96 -11.43 -0.79
CA ARG A 123 -9.04 -10.84 -1.59
C ARG A 123 -8.76 -10.87 -3.08
N ILE A 124 -7.49 -10.97 -3.49
CA ILE A 124 -7.10 -11.17 -4.90
C ILE A 124 -7.65 -12.50 -5.45
N ASN A 125 -7.81 -13.50 -4.57
CA ASN A 125 -8.33 -14.82 -4.93
C ASN A 125 -9.86 -14.89 -4.87
N LEU A 126 -10.57 -13.79 -4.59
CA LEU A 126 -12.03 -13.81 -4.62
C LEU A 126 -12.52 -13.96 -6.06
N PRO A 127 -13.60 -14.73 -6.31
CA PRO A 127 -13.87 -15.28 -7.63
C PRO A 127 -14.01 -14.23 -8.74
N LEU A 128 -14.72 -13.13 -8.50
CA LEU A 128 -14.93 -12.11 -9.51
C LEU A 128 -13.74 -11.15 -9.63
N ILE A 129 -13.01 -10.95 -8.53
CA ILE A 129 -11.80 -10.13 -8.52
C ILE A 129 -10.71 -10.81 -9.35
N GLN A 130 -10.45 -12.09 -9.10
CA GLN A 130 -9.48 -12.88 -9.87
C GLN A 130 -9.80 -12.85 -11.37
N ARG A 131 -11.06 -13.12 -11.75
CA ARG A 131 -11.50 -13.05 -13.15
C ARG A 131 -11.31 -11.67 -13.76
N THR A 132 -11.53 -10.61 -12.99
CA THR A 132 -11.31 -9.23 -13.46
C THR A 132 -9.83 -8.96 -13.70
N ILE A 133 -8.96 -9.47 -12.83
CA ILE A 133 -7.50 -9.37 -12.95
C ILE A 133 -7.01 -10.06 -14.22
N GLU A 134 -7.41 -11.31 -14.42
CA GLU A 134 -7.06 -12.12 -15.59
C GLU A 134 -7.54 -11.48 -16.90
N LYS A 135 -8.79 -11.00 -16.92
CA LYS A 135 -9.43 -10.41 -18.11
C LYS A 135 -8.70 -9.16 -18.62
N HIS A 136 -8.23 -8.29 -17.73
CA HIS A 136 -7.63 -7.01 -18.13
C HIS A 136 -6.10 -7.09 -18.27
N LYS A 137 -5.52 -8.31 -18.25
CA LYS A 137 -4.06 -8.54 -18.37
C LYS A 137 -3.25 -7.60 -17.49
N ILE A 138 -3.77 -7.37 -16.29
CA ILE A 138 -3.23 -6.37 -15.40
C ILE A 138 -1.84 -6.83 -14.99
N ASP A 139 -0.83 -6.08 -15.43
CA ASP A 139 0.53 -6.30 -14.96
C ASP A 139 0.57 -6.04 -13.46
N TYR A 140 1.04 -7.01 -12.68
CA TYR A 140 1.10 -6.91 -11.21
C TYR A 140 1.98 -5.74 -10.74
N GLU A 141 2.87 -5.28 -11.60
CA GLU A 141 3.69 -4.07 -11.43
C GLU A 141 2.88 -2.77 -11.48
N SER A 142 1.65 -2.79 -12.00
CA SER A 142 0.67 -1.71 -11.77
C SER A 142 0.18 -1.79 -10.32
N LYS A 143 -0.07 -0.64 -9.68
CA LYS A 143 -0.38 -0.51 -8.24
C LYS A 143 -1.73 -1.16 -7.88
N ASN A 144 -1.85 -2.48 -8.03
CA ASN A 144 -3.05 -3.26 -7.80
C ASN A 144 -3.24 -3.41 -6.31
N HIS A 145 -3.90 -2.43 -5.73
CA HIS A 145 -4.28 -2.46 -4.35
C HIS A 145 -5.78 -2.72 -4.30
N ILE A 146 -6.15 -3.89 -3.77
CA ILE A 146 -7.49 -4.08 -3.27
C ILE A 146 -7.57 -3.28 -1.97
N SER A 147 -8.32 -2.18 -2.00
CA SER A 147 -8.74 -1.46 -0.79
C SER A 147 -10.17 -1.83 -0.43
N SER A 148 -10.52 -1.56 0.83
CA SER A 148 -11.89 -1.60 1.33
C SER A 148 -12.21 -0.21 1.84
N GLN A 149 -13.35 0.34 1.47
CA GLN A 149 -13.78 1.65 1.93
C GLN A 149 -15.31 1.74 1.96
N SER A 150 -15.85 2.46 2.94
CA SER A 150 -17.30 2.72 3.02
C SER A 150 -17.84 3.42 1.77
N ILE A 151 -19.07 3.06 1.38
CA ILE A 151 -19.81 3.69 0.29
C ILE A 151 -19.85 5.21 0.47
N GLU A 152 -20.12 5.68 1.69
CA GLU A 152 -20.15 7.10 2.01
C GLU A 152 -18.84 7.81 1.63
N LEU A 153 -17.69 7.25 2.04
CA LEU A 153 -16.40 7.88 1.75
C LEU A 153 -16.06 7.79 0.26
N ILE A 154 -16.34 6.65 -0.38
CA ILE A 154 -16.16 6.47 -1.83
C ILE A 154 -16.90 7.58 -2.59
N LEU A 155 -18.20 7.75 -2.34
CA LEU A 155 -19.02 8.74 -3.04
C LEU A 155 -18.53 10.16 -2.76
N LYS A 156 -18.21 10.50 -1.50
CA LYS A 156 -17.64 11.80 -1.13
C LYS A 156 -16.32 12.10 -1.85
N MET A 157 -15.44 11.11 -1.98
CA MET A 157 -14.17 11.27 -2.70
C MET A 157 -14.40 11.60 -4.17
N TYR A 158 -15.33 10.91 -4.83
CA TYR A 158 -15.64 11.20 -6.23
C TYR A 158 -16.38 12.53 -6.42
N ASP A 159 -17.27 12.91 -5.51
CA ASP A 159 -17.90 14.24 -5.53
C ASP A 159 -16.87 15.35 -5.43
N ALA A 160 -15.96 15.25 -4.45
CA ALA A 160 -14.88 16.21 -4.28
C ALA A 160 -13.96 16.26 -5.52
N LEU A 161 -13.66 15.11 -6.11
CA LEU A 161 -12.85 15.01 -7.33
C LEU A 161 -13.54 15.68 -8.53
N ILE A 162 -14.84 15.42 -8.73
CA ILE A 162 -15.64 16.05 -9.79
C ILE A 162 -15.71 17.57 -9.58
N MET A 163 -16.01 18.02 -8.36
CA MET A 163 -16.09 19.45 -8.04
C MET A 163 -14.77 20.19 -8.30
N SER A 164 -13.65 19.62 -7.85
CA SER A 164 -12.32 20.24 -7.96
C SER A 164 -11.70 20.16 -9.35
N SER A 165 -12.04 19.14 -10.13
CA SER A 165 -11.28 18.78 -11.35
C SER A 165 -12.14 18.56 -12.60
N SER A 166 -13.44 18.86 -12.58
CA SER A 166 -14.38 18.67 -13.71
C SER A 166 -13.93 19.25 -15.06
N LYS A 167 -13.10 20.29 -15.06
CA LYS A 167 -12.53 20.88 -16.29
C LYS A 167 -11.38 20.05 -16.88
N LEU A 168 -10.71 19.24 -16.06
CA LEU A 168 -9.50 18.50 -16.40
C LEU A 168 -9.76 17.00 -16.57
N ILE A 169 -10.80 16.47 -15.93
CA ILE A 169 -11.12 15.04 -15.96
C ILE A 169 -12.60 14.80 -16.27
N ASN A 170 -12.88 13.64 -16.82
CA ASN A 170 -14.21 13.07 -16.91
C ASN A 170 -14.29 11.88 -15.95
N VAL A 171 -15.35 11.81 -15.14
CA VAL A 171 -15.62 10.70 -14.21
C VAL A 171 -16.86 9.98 -14.71
N ILE A 172 -16.67 8.79 -15.28
CA ILE A 172 -17.72 7.98 -15.90
C ILE A 172 -18.11 6.85 -14.96
N GLY A 173 -19.41 6.60 -14.80
CA GLY A 173 -19.95 5.49 -13.99
C GLY A 173 -20.37 5.84 -12.56
N ILE A 174 -20.21 7.10 -12.13
CA ILE A 174 -20.56 7.53 -10.76
C ILE A 174 -22.07 7.42 -10.47
N GLU A 175 -22.93 7.79 -11.43
CA GLU A 175 -24.39 7.70 -11.26
C GLU A 175 -24.88 6.23 -11.18
N GLU A 176 -24.26 5.35 -11.96
CA GLU A 176 -24.52 3.91 -11.88
C GLU A 176 -24.10 3.36 -10.52
N LEU A 177 -22.91 3.72 -10.04
CA LEU A 177 -22.44 3.32 -8.71
C LEU A 177 -23.39 3.81 -7.61
N ARG A 178 -23.88 5.06 -7.68
CA ARG A 178 -24.88 5.60 -6.73
C ARG A 178 -26.16 4.79 -6.72
N LYS A 179 -26.69 4.48 -7.91
CA LYS A 179 -27.89 3.68 -8.05
C LYS A 179 -27.71 2.29 -7.45
N ASN A 180 -26.61 1.61 -7.80
CA ASN A 180 -26.34 0.25 -7.34
C ASN A 180 -26.02 0.18 -5.84
N THR A 181 -25.62 1.30 -5.23
CA THR A 181 -25.32 1.39 -3.79
C THR A 181 -26.48 1.95 -2.95
N ALA A 182 -27.60 2.34 -3.56
CA ALA A 182 -28.71 3.03 -2.88
C ALA A 182 -29.38 2.20 -1.78
N GLU A 183 -29.40 0.87 -1.91
CA GLU A 183 -30.01 -0.04 -0.93
C GLU A 183 -29.04 -0.46 0.19
N PHE A 184 -27.75 -0.16 0.03
CA PHE A 184 -26.75 -0.47 1.03
C PHE A 184 -26.69 0.61 2.11
N LYS A 185 -26.28 0.20 3.31
CA LYS A 185 -25.96 1.16 4.37
C LYS A 185 -24.74 2.00 3.99
N ALA A 186 -24.70 3.25 4.42
CA ALA A 186 -23.62 4.19 4.09
C ALA A 186 -22.23 3.70 4.56
N GLU A 187 -22.20 3.00 5.70
CA GLU A 187 -21.01 2.39 6.29
C GLU A 187 -20.59 1.06 5.64
N TYR A 188 -21.43 0.48 4.76
CA TYR A 188 -21.07 -0.75 4.06
C TYR A 188 -19.83 -0.52 3.21
N GLU A 189 -18.84 -1.41 3.33
CA GLU A 189 -17.59 -1.26 2.61
C GLU A 189 -17.61 -2.01 1.28
N LEU A 190 -17.13 -1.36 0.23
CA LEU A 190 -16.88 -2.00 -1.07
C LEU A 190 -15.40 -2.34 -1.19
N LEU A 191 -15.12 -3.49 -1.79
CA LEU A 191 -13.77 -3.81 -2.25
C LEU A 191 -13.51 -3.08 -3.56
N SER A 192 -12.41 -2.34 -3.65
CA SER A 192 -12.06 -1.58 -4.85
C SER A 192 -10.77 -2.10 -5.47
N LEU A 193 -10.81 -2.49 -6.75
CA LEU A 193 -9.64 -2.83 -7.55
C LEU A 193 -9.32 -1.68 -8.50
N HIS A 194 -8.23 -0.97 -8.24
CA HIS A 194 -7.77 0.15 -9.07
C HIS A 194 -6.74 -0.29 -10.09
N LEU A 195 -6.95 0.09 -11.35
CA LEU A 195 -6.08 -0.16 -12.49
C LEU A 195 -5.66 1.16 -13.12
N SER A 196 -4.36 1.35 -13.28
CA SER A 196 -3.77 2.47 -14.02
C SER A 196 -2.76 1.93 -15.03
N GLU A 197 -2.90 2.29 -16.31
CA GLU A 197 -1.92 1.92 -17.33
C GLU A 197 -0.61 2.69 -17.10
N LYS A 198 0.52 1.98 -16.95
CA LYS A 198 1.85 2.60 -16.81
C LYS A 198 2.25 3.40 -18.06
N GLU A 199 1.85 2.94 -19.25
CA GLU A 199 2.25 3.56 -20.53
C GLU A 199 1.35 4.73 -20.95
N ASN A 200 0.14 4.83 -20.39
CA ASN A 200 -0.79 5.92 -20.66
C ASN A 200 -1.57 6.32 -19.39
N PRO A 201 -0.96 7.10 -18.48
CA PRO A 201 -1.58 7.49 -17.20
C PRO A 201 -2.78 8.44 -17.35
N ARG A 202 -3.28 8.63 -18.58
CA ARG A 202 -4.45 9.48 -18.85
C ARG A 202 -5.74 8.87 -18.36
N ASN A 203 -5.82 7.54 -18.30
CA ASN A 203 -7.03 6.83 -17.92
C ASN A 203 -6.75 5.89 -16.74
N SER A 204 -7.69 5.84 -15.81
CA SER A 204 -7.69 4.84 -14.74
C SER A 204 -9.08 4.24 -14.59
N ILE A 205 -9.12 2.97 -14.20
CA ILE A 205 -10.36 2.22 -14.01
C ILE A 205 -10.36 1.70 -12.59
N THR A 206 -11.45 1.91 -11.87
CA THR A 206 -11.66 1.32 -10.55
C THR A 206 -12.91 0.46 -10.58
N PHE A 207 -12.77 -0.82 -10.26
CA PHE A 207 -13.88 -1.76 -10.12
C PHE A 207 -14.27 -1.85 -8.64
N PHE A 208 -15.57 -1.83 -8.36
CA PHE A 208 -16.12 -1.94 -7.01
C PHE A 208 -16.91 -3.23 -6.87
N PHE A 209 -16.58 -4.02 -5.86
CA PHE A 209 -17.21 -5.29 -5.56
C PHE A 209 -17.84 -5.27 -4.17
N ASN A 210 -18.78 -6.18 -3.94
CA ASN A 210 -19.23 -6.49 -2.58
C ASN A 210 -18.07 -7.08 -1.74
N GLN A 211 -18.24 -7.19 -0.43
CA GLN A 211 -17.18 -7.66 0.48
C GLN A 211 -16.71 -9.10 0.21
N ASN A 212 -17.54 -9.91 -0.45
CA ASN A 212 -17.22 -11.28 -0.81
C ASN A 212 -16.55 -11.41 -2.19
N GLY A 213 -16.39 -10.31 -2.93
CA GLY A 213 -15.84 -10.32 -4.29
C GLY A 213 -16.61 -11.23 -5.24
N THR A 214 -17.92 -11.39 -5.01
CA THR A 214 -18.81 -12.22 -5.85
C THR A 214 -19.65 -11.40 -6.81
N GLU A 215 -19.85 -10.12 -6.53
CA GLU A 215 -20.68 -9.21 -7.31
C GLU A 215 -19.92 -7.93 -7.64
N LEU A 216 -20.04 -7.46 -8.89
CA LEU A 216 -19.53 -6.17 -9.33
C LEU A 216 -20.63 -5.13 -9.09
N ILE A 217 -20.42 -4.26 -8.11
CA ILE A 217 -21.35 -3.18 -7.73
C ILE A 217 -21.25 -2.01 -8.70
N GLY A 218 -20.06 -1.75 -9.24
CA GLY A 218 -19.90 -0.72 -10.26
C GLY A 218 -18.47 -0.58 -10.75
N LYS A 219 -18.29 0.30 -11.73
CA LYS A 219 -16.98 0.62 -12.29
C LYS A 219 -16.92 2.12 -12.54
N ILE A 220 -15.84 2.75 -12.08
CA ILE A 220 -15.54 4.15 -12.40
C ILE A 220 -14.35 4.22 -13.33
N ILE A 221 -14.49 5.01 -14.39
CA ILE A 221 -13.40 5.36 -15.30
C ILE A 221 -13.11 6.85 -15.11
N ILE A 222 -11.85 7.20 -14.83
CA ILE A 222 -11.37 8.58 -14.84
C ILE A 222 -10.56 8.77 -16.10
N GLU A 223 -10.96 9.71 -16.94
CA GLU A 223 -10.26 10.09 -18.17
C GLU A 223 -9.76 11.54 -18.07
N ARG A 224 -8.49 11.80 -18.35
CA ARG A 224 -7.96 13.17 -18.43
C ARG A 224 -8.33 13.80 -19.77
N ARG A 225 -8.97 14.97 -19.73
CA ARG A 225 -9.24 15.78 -20.92
C ARG A 225 -7.92 16.30 -21.49
N LYS A 226 -7.78 16.32 -22.82
CA LYS A 226 -6.65 17.01 -23.47
C LYS A 226 -6.73 18.49 -23.12
N ALA A 227 -5.60 19.10 -22.76
CA ALA A 227 -5.52 20.55 -22.67
C ALA A 227 -5.92 21.13 -24.04
N SER A 228 -6.96 21.96 -24.06
CA SER A 228 -7.22 22.83 -25.20
C SER A 228 -6.03 23.77 -25.29
N GLY A 229 -5.26 23.65 -26.38
CA GLY A 229 -4.20 24.61 -26.71
C GLY A 229 -4.75 25.98 -27.02
#